data_AF-A0A416VCZ7-F1
#
_entry.id   AF-A0A416VCZ7-F1
#
_cell.length_a   1.000
_cell.length_b   1.000
_cell.length_c   1.000
_cell.angle_alpha   90.00
_cell.angle_beta   90.00
_cell.angle_gamma   90.00
#
_symmetry.space_group_name_H-M   'P 1'
#
loop_
_entity.id
_entity.type
_entity.pdbx_description
1 polymer ?
#
loop_
_entity_poly.entity_id
_entity_poly.type
_entity_poly.pdbx_seq_one_letter_code
_entity_poly.pdbx_strand_id
1 'polypeptide(L)'
;MKYAWHVFKYILVFVINLLILLFVHSYFNFIVMILMIVLPVVSIVCAFVISRHLTVKFGGGEQNLTVDSPFLVSVVLDNSSIIPNMNTEIEISMENDLFHTNGRHTLCIPAYSRSANVVDYQIAQSYVGALEVKADRICVTDWLGFVRIKSKCNSVKEYKVFPSGKVDVEADMTAVSQGMNEAEESRKKGHDFSEVVDVREYQLGDKLQNIHWKLSAKKDVLMVKDRESMSSSQLMILVELADDETHILNDVLKSAYGMAVSLLDEQLPFTFYYWSGAQGDIVRTSIDSRDDLAEWMEKIFYEQAYADFGYGLSMLEKNLDSDRRIIVVSGDMRADGNVVFTYGDRVKGYIIG
;
A
#
# COMPACT_ATOMS: atom_id res chain seq x y z
N MET A 1 16.19 -35.25 -0.42
CA MET A 1 16.66 -36.30 -1.36
C MET A 1 17.82 -35.85 -2.26
N LYS A 2 17.83 -34.63 -2.82
CA LYS A 2 18.91 -34.15 -3.72
C LYS A 2 20.32 -34.24 -3.12
N TYR A 3 20.53 -33.78 -1.88
CA TYR A 3 21.86 -33.77 -1.23
C TYR A 3 22.44 -35.17 -0.95
N ALA A 4 21.59 -36.13 -0.58
CA ALA A 4 22.00 -37.52 -0.35
C ALA A 4 22.59 -38.17 -1.61
N TRP A 5 22.12 -37.76 -2.79
CA TRP A 5 22.63 -38.25 -4.07
C TRP A 5 24.05 -37.76 -4.38
N HIS A 6 24.37 -36.50 -4.01
CA HIS A 6 25.72 -35.95 -4.14
C HIS A 6 26.70 -36.68 -3.23
N VAL A 7 26.30 -36.94 -1.98
CA VAL A 7 27.09 -37.73 -1.02
C VAL A 7 27.33 -39.15 -1.54
N PHE A 8 26.29 -39.84 -2.03
CA PHE A 8 26.43 -41.18 -2.58
C PHE A 8 27.39 -41.25 -3.77
N LYS A 9 27.25 -40.33 -4.74
CA LYS A 9 28.17 -40.23 -5.89
C LYS A 9 29.61 -40.02 -5.43
N TYR A 10 29.81 -39.17 -4.42
CA TYR A 10 31.13 -38.90 -3.88
C TYR A 10 31.76 -40.14 -3.23
N ILE A 11 30.98 -40.85 -2.40
CA ILE A 11 31.41 -42.10 -1.77
C ILE A 11 31.74 -43.16 -2.82
N LEU A 12 30.95 -43.27 -3.89
CA LEU A 12 31.21 -44.21 -4.98
C LEU A 12 32.57 -43.90 -5.65
N VAL A 13 32.83 -42.64 -5.98
CA VAL A 13 34.12 -42.22 -6.57
C VAL A 13 35.27 -42.48 -5.60
N PHE A 14 35.06 -42.23 -4.30
CA PHE A 14 36.04 -42.49 -3.25
C PHE A 14 36.41 -43.97 -3.16
N VAL A 15 35.41 -44.86 -3.17
CA VAL A 15 35.62 -46.32 -3.15
C VAL A 15 36.33 -46.79 -4.41
N ILE A 16 35.96 -46.28 -5.58
CA ILE A 16 36.64 -46.62 -6.84
C ILE A 16 38.12 -46.18 -6.78
N ASN A 17 38.40 -44.96 -6.32
CA ASN A 17 39.77 -44.48 -6.16
C ASN A 17 40.57 -45.30 -5.14
N LEU A 18 39.94 -45.72 -4.04
CA LEU A 18 40.54 -46.59 -3.02
C LEU A 18 40.92 -47.95 -3.60
N LEU A 19 40.02 -48.57 -4.36
CA LEU A 19 40.30 -49.85 -5.02
C LEU A 19 41.48 -49.70 -6.01
N ILE A 20 41.47 -48.66 -6.85
CA ILE A 20 42.58 -48.40 -7.78
C ILE A 20 43.89 -48.20 -7.03
N LEU A 21 43.88 -47.48 -5.91
CA LEU A 21 45.08 -47.28 -5.07
C LEU A 21 45.62 -48.61 -4.54
N LEU A 22 44.75 -49.51 -4.06
CA LEU A 22 45.13 -50.82 -3.51
C LEU A 22 45.70 -51.78 -4.57
N PHE A 23 45.30 -51.68 -5.84
CA PHE A 23 45.85 -52.52 -6.91
C PHE A 23 47.09 -51.89 -7.57
N VAL A 24 47.03 -50.60 -7.90
CA VAL A 24 48.03 -49.92 -8.76
C VAL A 24 49.17 -49.30 -7.94
N HIS A 25 48.97 -49.03 -6.65
CA HIS A 25 49.98 -48.45 -5.75
C HIS A 25 50.61 -47.13 -6.27
N SER A 26 49.85 -46.34 -7.03
CA SER A 26 50.33 -45.07 -7.59
C SER A 26 50.21 -43.92 -6.60
N TYR A 27 51.30 -43.15 -6.45
CA TYR A 27 51.34 -41.91 -5.64
C TYR A 27 50.27 -40.90 -6.05
N PHE A 28 49.89 -40.85 -7.32
CA PHE A 28 48.83 -39.97 -7.81
C PHE A 28 47.49 -40.26 -7.13
N ASN A 29 47.08 -41.53 -7.06
CA ASN A 29 45.83 -41.92 -6.41
C ASN A 29 45.87 -41.66 -4.91
N PHE A 30 47.03 -41.78 -4.27
CA PHE A 30 47.18 -41.43 -2.86
C PHE A 30 46.95 -39.93 -2.60
N ILE A 31 47.49 -39.05 -3.45
CA ILE A 31 47.25 -37.60 -3.36
C ILE A 31 45.76 -37.28 -3.59
N VAL A 32 45.14 -37.91 -4.60
CA VAL A 32 43.70 -37.76 -4.86
C VAL A 32 42.88 -38.22 -3.65
N MET A 33 43.25 -39.32 -3.01
CA MET A 33 42.59 -39.83 -1.79
C MET A 33 42.61 -38.79 -0.67
N ILE A 34 43.77 -38.21 -0.37
CA ILE A 34 43.90 -37.17 0.65
C ILE A 34 43.03 -35.96 0.28
N LEU A 35 43.07 -35.52 -0.98
CA LEU A 35 42.25 -34.41 -1.45
C LEU A 35 40.76 -34.69 -1.27
N MET A 36 40.30 -35.92 -1.53
CA MET A 36 38.90 -36.31 -1.34
C MET A 36 38.47 -36.36 0.14
N ILE A 37 39.40 -36.48 1.07
CA ILE A 37 39.08 -36.39 2.51
C ILE A 37 39.04 -34.92 2.96
N VAL A 38 39.95 -34.09 2.45
CA VAL A 38 40.08 -32.69 2.83
C VAL A 38 38.98 -31.80 2.23
N LEU A 39 38.64 -32.00 0.95
CA LEU A 39 37.67 -31.16 0.24
C LEU A 39 36.28 -31.07 0.90
N PRO A 40 35.67 -32.16 1.39
CA PRO A 40 34.39 -32.10 2.10
C PRO A 40 34.46 -31.25 3.36
N VAL A 41 35.54 -31.40 4.14
CA VAL A 41 35.74 -30.63 5.37
C VAL A 41 35.87 -29.15 5.05
N VAL A 42 36.69 -28.80 4.06
CA VAL A 42 36.85 -27.41 3.61
C VAL A 42 35.53 -26.83 3.09
N SER A 43 34.81 -27.58 2.26
CA SER A 43 33.51 -27.17 1.69
C SER A 43 32.49 -26.84 2.78
N ILE A 44 32.36 -27.72 3.79
CA ILE A 44 31.41 -27.53 4.90
C ILE A 44 31.82 -26.35 5.78
N VAL A 45 33.12 -26.20 6.11
CA VAL A 45 33.62 -25.07 6.89
C VAL A 45 33.38 -23.75 6.15
N CYS A 46 33.64 -23.71 4.84
CA CYS A 46 33.36 -22.54 4.01
C CYS A 46 31.87 -22.16 4.04
N ALA A 47 30.97 -23.14 3.87
CA ALA A 47 29.54 -22.92 3.94
C ALA A 47 29.09 -22.40 5.31
N PHE A 48 29.70 -22.90 6.40
CA PHE A 48 29.38 -22.45 7.75
C PHE A 48 29.84 -21.02 8.00
N VAL A 49 31.05 -20.67 7.58
CA VAL A 49 31.58 -19.31 7.73
C VAL A 49 30.73 -18.31 6.92
N ILE A 50 30.50 -18.56 5.64
CA ILE A 50 29.71 -17.63 4.81
C ILE A 50 28.30 -17.46 5.36
N SER A 51 27.64 -18.52 5.85
CA SER A 51 26.27 -18.45 6.38
C SER A 51 26.08 -17.45 7.53
N ARG A 52 27.14 -17.07 8.23
CA ARG A 52 27.14 -16.08 9.32
C ARG A 52 27.45 -14.65 8.87
N HIS A 53 27.92 -14.48 7.64
CA HIS A 53 28.41 -13.22 7.09
C HIS A 53 27.55 -12.68 5.94
N LEU A 54 26.40 -13.32 5.68
CA LEU A 54 25.42 -12.89 4.70
C LEU A 54 24.36 -12.00 5.35
N THR A 55 24.06 -10.88 4.71
CA THR A 55 22.94 -10.01 5.07
C THR A 55 22.09 -9.72 3.83
N VAL A 56 20.78 -9.62 4.02
CA VAL A 56 19.84 -9.28 2.95
C VAL A 56 19.25 -7.92 3.27
N LYS A 57 19.13 -7.07 2.26
CA LYS A 57 18.46 -5.77 2.33
C LYS A 57 17.53 -5.63 1.14
N PHE A 58 16.43 -4.92 1.32
CA PHE A 58 15.51 -4.59 0.24
C PHE A 58 15.70 -3.14 -0.22
N GLY A 59 15.85 -2.96 -1.52
CA GLY A 59 15.96 -1.69 -2.22
C GLY A 59 14.83 -1.56 -3.26
N GLY A 60 14.94 -0.58 -4.13
CA GLY A 60 13.91 -0.30 -5.14
C GLY A 60 12.60 0.24 -4.55
N GLY A 61 11.62 0.43 -5.43
CA GLY A 61 10.37 1.15 -5.15
C GLY A 61 10.52 2.66 -5.31
N GLU A 62 9.85 3.22 -6.32
CA GLU A 62 9.63 4.66 -6.40
C GLU A 62 8.63 5.09 -5.31
N GLN A 63 8.53 6.40 -5.00
CA GLN A 63 7.59 6.89 -3.98
C GLN A 63 6.12 6.65 -4.37
N ASN A 64 5.82 6.47 -5.66
CA ASN A 64 4.46 6.34 -6.19
C ASN A 64 4.29 5.03 -6.97
N LEU A 65 4.20 3.91 -6.25
CA LEU A 65 3.91 2.61 -6.87
C LEU A 65 2.44 2.52 -7.22
N THR A 66 2.13 1.98 -8.40
CA THR A 66 0.75 1.82 -8.87
C THR A 66 0.42 0.37 -9.19
N VAL A 67 -0.81 -0.05 -8.94
CA VAL A 67 -1.28 -1.43 -9.22
C VAL A 67 -1.20 -1.76 -10.72
N ASP A 68 -1.36 -0.76 -11.58
CA ASP A 68 -1.47 -0.96 -13.03
C ASP A 68 -0.12 -1.08 -13.74
N SER A 69 1.00 -0.93 -13.01
CA SER A 69 2.34 -1.06 -13.57
C SER A 69 3.21 -1.99 -12.71
N PRO A 70 3.91 -2.95 -13.33
CA PRO A 70 4.85 -3.78 -12.59
C PRO A 70 6.00 -2.89 -12.07
N PHE A 71 6.34 -3.03 -10.80
CA PHE A 71 7.43 -2.29 -10.18
C PHE A 71 8.59 -3.19 -9.78
N LEU A 72 9.78 -2.60 -9.72
CA LEU A 72 11.01 -3.30 -9.40
C LEU A 72 11.28 -3.29 -7.90
N VAL A 73 11.38 -4.49 -7.32
CA VAL A 73 11.89 -4.73 -5.98
C VAL A 73 13.31 -5.25 -6.09
N SER A 74 14.25 -4.48 -5.55
CA SER A 74 15.67 -4.87 -5.56
C SER A 74 15.98 -5.66 -4.29
N VAL A 75 16.44 -6.90 -4.44
CA VAL A 75 16.96 -7.70 -3.33
C VAL A 75 18.48 -7.62 -3.34
N VAL A 76 19.05 -7.06 -2.27
CA VAL A 76 20.49 -6.87 -2.12
C VAL A 76 21.03 -7.93 -1.15
N LEU A 77 21.83 -8.86 -1.67
CA LEU A 77 22.56 -9.85 -0.89
C LEU A 77 23.99 -9.37 -0.68
N ASP A 78 24.32 -9.01 0.56
CA ASP A 78 25.66 -8.55 0.94
C ASP A 78 26.43 -9.68 1.64
N ASN A 79 27.61 -9.99 1.08
CA ASN A 79 28.54 -10.97 1.63
C ASN A 79 29.81 -10.26 2.10
N SER A 80 29.96 -10.14 3.41
CA SER A 80 31.14 -9.55 4.04
C SER A 80 32.36 -10.50 4.09
N SER A 81 32.16 -11.79 3.81
CA SER A 81 33.23 -12.77 3.86
C SER A 81 34.07 -12.80 2.57
N ILE A 82 35.26 -13.39 2.67
CA ILE A 82 36.15 -13.66 1.52
C ILE A 82 35.66 -14.88 0.71
N ILE A 83 34.75 -15.67 1.29
CA ILE A 83 34.32 -16.95 0.72
C ILE A 83 33.13 -16.68 -0.19
N PRO A 84 33.24 -16.94 -1.50
CA PRO A 84 32.09 -16.83 -2.38
C PRO A 84 31.22 -18.09 -2.32
N ASN A 85 29.92 -17.93 -2.58
CA ASN A 85 29.02 -19.04 -2.83
C ASN A 85 28.15 -18.75 -4.06
N MET A 86 28.14 -19.64 -5.03
CA MET A 86 27.42 -19.43 -6.29
C MET A 86 25.92 -19.72 -6.19
N ASN A 87 25.50 -20.48 -5.17
CA ASN A 87 24.10 -20.85 -4.99
C ASN A 87 23.63 -20.56 -3.56
N THR A 88 23.26 -19.31 -3.31
CA THR A 88 22.60 -18.90 -2.07
C THR A 88 21.11 -18.74 -2.34
N GLU A 89 20.29 -19.49 -1.63
CA GLU A 89 18.84 -19.43 -1.74
C GLU A 89 18.27 -18.49 -0.67
N ILE A 90 17.43 -17.55 -1.05
CA ILE A 90 16.73 -16.64 -0.14
C ILE A 90 15.24 -16.95 -0.22
N GLU A 91 14.65 -17.34 0.91
CA GLU A 91 13.20 -17.53 1.05
C GLU A 91 12.58 -16.16 1.37
N ILE A 92 11.71 -15.68 0.48
CA ILE A 92 11.02 -14.40 0.57
C ILE A 92 9.52 -14.66 0.72
N SER A 93 8.91 -14.05 1.72
CA SER A 93 7.45 -13.97 1.87
C SER A 93 6.98 -12.56 1.50
N MET A 94 5.81 -12.52 0.88
CA MET A 94 5.10 -11.29 0.54
C MET A 94 3.70 -11.40 1.10
N GLU A 95 3.22 -10.34 1.75
CA GLU A 95 1.90 -10.33 2.39
C GLU A 95 1.24 -8.96 2.17
N ASN A 96 -0.05 -8.98 1.86
CA ASN A 96 -0.91 -7.80 1.86
C ASN A 96 -2.02 -8.05 2.89
N ASP A 97 -1.93 -7.33 4.01
CA ASP A 97 -2.78 -7.54 5.17
C ASP A 97 -4.25 -7.18 4.90
N LEU A 98 -4.51 -6.15 4.07
CA LEU A 98 -5.86 -5.67 3.76
C LEU A 98 -6.70 -6.73 3.04
N PHE A 99 -6.07 -7.49 2.14
CA PHE A 99 -6.74 -8.54 1.34
C PHE A 99 -6.38 -9.95 1.79
N HIS A 100 -5.57 -10.10 2.85
CA HIS A 100 -5.05 -11.39 3.34
C HIS A 100 -4.39 -12.26 2.25
N THR A 101 -3.77 -11.63 1.26
CA THR A 101 -3.08 -12.35 0.19
C THR A 101 -1.62 -12.56 0.59
N ASN A 102 -1.13 -13.79 0.39
CA ASN A 102 0.25 -14.13 0.68
C ASN A 102 0.91 -14.86 -0.49
N GLY A 103 2.21 -14.65 -0.60
CA GLY A 103 3.05 -15.28 -1.62
C GLY A 103 4.39 -15.69 -1.03
N ARG A 104 4.94 -16.81 -1.50
CA ARG A 104 6.30 -17.23 -1.16
C ARG A 104 7.10 -17.47 -2.41
N HIS A 105 8.28 -16.85 -2.47
CA HIS A 105 9.23 -17.00 -3.54
C HIS A 105 10.59 -17.42 -2.98
N THR A 106 11.34 -18.19 -3.77
CA THR A 106 12.73 -18.52 -3.44
C THR A 106 13.62 -17.99 -4.56
N LEU A 107 14.55 -17.11 -4.21
CA LEU A 107 15.52 -16.56 -5.14
C LEU A 107 16.87 -17.23 -4.96
N CYS A 108 17.52 -17.59 -6.07
CA CYS A 108 18.90 -18.06 -6.08
C CYS A 108 19.81 -16.92 -6.50
N ILE A 109 20.62 -16.40 -5.58
CA ILE A 109 21.53 -15.28 -5.82
C ILE A 109 22.97 -15.74 -5.53
N PRO A 110 23.93 -15.50 -6.43
CA PRO A 110 25.33 -15.72 -6.10
C PRO A 110 25.77 -14.71 -5.03
N ALA A 111 26.55 -15.15 -4.05
CA ALA A 111 27.21 -14.31 -3.06
C ALA A 111 28.69 -14.24 -3.41
N TYR A 112 29.13 -13.20 -4.13
CA TYR A 112 30.55 -13.02 -4.41
C TYR A 112 31.30 -12.54 -3.15
N SER A 113 32.63 -12.67 -3.16
CA SER A 113 33.47 -12.30 -2.02
C SER A 113 33.46 -10.79 -1.79
N ARG A 114 33.19 -10.34 -0.56
CA ARG A 114 33.26 -8.93 -0.14
C ARG A 114 32.50 -7.97 -1.05
N SER A 115 31.29 -8.36 -1.44
CA SER A 115 30.48 -7.62 -2.40
C SER A 115 28.99 -7.75 -2.09
N ALA A 116 28.25 -6.72 -2.48
CA ALA A 116 26.79 -6.75 -2.52
C ALA A 116 26.31 -7.03 -3.94
N ASN A 117 25.50 -8.08 -4.08
CA ASN A 117 24.84 -8.41 -5.34
C ASN A 117 23.38 -7.96 -5.28
N VAL A 118 22.95 -7.28 -6.34
CA VAL A 118 21.59 -6.77 -6.47
C VAL A 118 20.87 -7.61 -7.52
N VAL A 119 19.68 -8.09 -7.18
CA VAL A 119 18.77 -8.72 -8.12
C VAL A 119 17.47 -7.94 -8.11
N ASP A 120 17.13 -7.40 -9.27
CA ASP A 120 15.87 -6.70 -9.47
C ASP A 120 14.81 -7.70 -9.92
N TYR A 121 13.69 -7.72 -9.19
CA TYR A 121 12.55 -8.57 -9.47
C TYR A 121 11.32 -7.71 -9.74
N GLN A 122 10.62 -8.01 -10.85
CA GLN A 122 9.37 -7.34 -11.19
C GLN A 122 8.22 -7.99 -10.44
N ILE A 123 7.52 -7.19 -9.64
CA ILE A 123 6.27 -7.60 -8.97
C ILE A 123 5.12 -6.89 -9.68
N ALA A 124 4.15 -7.68 -10.14
CA ALA A 124 2.85 -7.18 -10.55
C ALA A 124 1.86 -7.47 -9.43
N GLN A 125 1.47 -6.42 -8.69
CA GLN A 125 0.44 -6.52 -7.67
C GLN A 125 -0.94 -6.44 -8.32
N SER A 126 -1.88 -7.26 -7.86
CA SER A 126 -3.27 -7.24 -8.35
C SER A 126 -4.16 -6.31 -7.53
N TYR A 127 -3.76 -6.06 -6.28
CA TYR A 127 -4.54 -5.34 -5.28
C TYR A 127 -3.78 -4.12 -4.77
N VAL A 128 -4.51 -3.06 -4.43
CA VAL A 128 -3.99 -1.91 -3.67
C VAL A 128 -3.59 -2.35 -2.27
N GLY A 129 -2.75 -1.58 -1.58
CA GLY A 129 -2.40 -1.88 -0.20
C GLY A 129 -0.94 -1.65 0.16
N ALA A 130 -0.64 -1.93 1.42
CA ALA A 130 0.71 -2.08 1.91
C ALA A 130 1.19 -3.51 1.66
N LEU A 131 2.14 -3.68 0.75
CA LEU A 131 2.80 -4.95 0.49
C LEU A 131 4.03 -5.08 1.39
N GLU A 132 3.95 -5.95 2.41
CA GLU A 132 5.12 -6.31 3.21
C GLU A 132 5.94 -7.37 2.48
N VAL A 133 7.20 -7.06 2.19
CA VAL A 133 8.17 -8.00 1.62
C VAL A 133 9.22 -8.34 2.68
N LYS A 134 9.35 -9.62 2.97
CA LYS A 134 10.21 -10.13 4.04
C LYS A 134 11.12 -11.24 3.55
N ALA A 135 12.38 -11.18 3.95
CA ALA A 135 13.34 -12.27 3.76
C ALA A 135 13.34 -13.12 5.03
N ASP A 136 12.75 -14.31 4.98
CA ASP A 136 12.60 -15.20 6.14
C ASP A 136 13.92 -15.91 6.49
N ARG A 137 14.59 -16.45 5.46
CA ARG A 137 15.73 -17.34 5.63
C ARG A 137 16.70 -17.24 4.46
N ILE A 138 17.98 -17.39 4.79
CA ILE A 138 19.06 -17.56 3.83
C ILE A 138 19.56 -18.99 3.96
N CYS A 139 19.64 -19.67 2.83
CA CYS A 139 20.01 -21.06 2.72
C CYS A 139 21.28 -21.17 1.87
N VAL A 140 22.39 -21.53 2.53
CA VAL A 140 23.69 -21.73 1.88
C VAL A 140 23.90 -23.22 1.67
N THR A 141 24.17 -23.61 0.43
CA THR A 141 24.64 -24.96 0.10
C THR A 141 26.15 -24.94 -0.06
N ASP A 142 26.86 -25.92 0.50
CA ASP A 142 28.31 -26.04 0.32
C ASP A 142 28.67 -26.37 -1.14
N TRP A 143 29.92 -26.15 -1.54
CA TRP A 143 30.35 -26.30 -2.94
C TRP A 143 30.21 -27.72 -3.49
N LEU A 144 30.27 -28.76 -2.63
CA LEU A 144 30.05 -30.15 -3.03
C LEU A 144 28.58 -30.59 -2.92
N GLY A 145 27.71 -29.79 -2.31
CA GLY A 145 26.29 -30.08 -2.17
C GLY A 145 25.96 -31.17 -1.17
N PHE A 146 26.75 -31.32 -0.11
CA PHE A 146 26.54 -32.27 0.98
C PHE A 146 25.66 -31.72 2.10
N VAL A 147 25.82 -30.44 2.44
CA VAL A 147 25.19 -29.79 3.57
C VAL A 147 24.52 -28.50 3.11
N ARG A 148 23.30 -28.27 3.61
CA ARG A 148 22.58 -27.01 3.47
C ARG A 148 22.42 -26.38 4.85
N ILE A 149 23.04 -25.21 5.03
CA ILE A 149 23.00 -24.45 6.27
C ILE A 149 21.94 -23.37 6.13
N LYS A 150 21.04 -23.30 7.10
CA LYS A 150 19.96 -22.31 7.15
C LYS A 150 20.29 -21.26 8.19
N SER A 151 20.33 -20.01 7.76
CA SER A 151 20.47 -18.84 8.61
C SER A 151 19.16 -18.05 8.62
N LYS A 152 18.73 -17.61 9.79
CA LYS A 152 17.56 -16.72 9.89
C LYS A 152 17.94 -15.34 9.34
N CYS A 153 17.03 -14.75 8.59
CA CYS A 153 17.09 -13.36 8.19
C CYS A 153 15.77 -12.72 8.62
N ASN A 154 15.80 -11.47 9.06
CA ASN A 154 14.59 -10.72 9.43
C ASN A 154 14.63 -9.34 8.76
N SER A 155 15.02 -9.28 7.49
CA SER A 155 14.87 -8.05 6.71
C SER A 155 13.44 -7.94 6.26
N VAL A 156 12.82 -6.80 6.48
CA VAL A 156 11.44 -6.48 6.10
C VAL A 156 11.45 -5.11 5.44
N LYS A 157 10.67 -4.96 4.37
CA LYS A 157 10.40 -3.66 3.77
C LYS A 157 8.97 -3.64 3.24
N GLU A 158 8.29 -2.54 3.52
CA GLU A 158 6.93 -2.28 3.05
C GLU A 158 6.96 -1.45 1.75
N TYR A 159 6.06 -1.78 0.84
CA TYR A 159 5.83 -1.07 -0.42
C TYR A 159 4.36 -0.68 -0.49
N LYS A 160 4.08 0.61 -0.49
CA LYS A 160 2.70 1.14 -0.58
C LYS A 160 2.31 1.25 -2.04
N VAL A 161 1.25 0.54 -2.43
CA VAL A 161 0.80 0.45 -3.83
C VAL A 161 -0.55 1.13 -3.97
N PHE A 162 -0.57 2.24 -4.70
CA PHE A 162 -1.73 3.09 -4.94
C PHE A 162 -2.45 2.71 -6.24
N PRO A 163 -3.72 3.11 -6.42
CA PRO A 163 -4.34 3.15 -7.75
C PRO A 163 -3.57 4.09 -8.69
N SER A 164 -3.53 3.82 -9.99
CA SER A 164 -2.88 4.73 -10.95
C SER A 164 -3.57 6.08 -11.10
N GLY A 165 -4.82 6.20 -10.63
CA GLY A 165 -5.65 7.40 -10.79
C GLY A 165 -6.16 7.63 -12.23
N LYS A 166 -5.79 6.77 -13.20
CA LYS A 166 -6.37 6.77 -14.56
C LYS A 166 -7.65 5.94 -14.59
N VAL A 167 -8.57 6.30 -13.72
CA VAL A 167 -9.82 5.58 -13.57
C VAL A 167 -10.86 6.40 -14.33
N ASP A 168 -11.39 5.84 -15.42
CA ASP A 168 -12.51 6.42 -16.17
C ASP A 168 -13.77 6.33 -15.32
N VAL A 169 -13.87 7.17 -14.29
CA VAL A 169 -15.13 7.43 -13.59
C VAL A 169 -15.80 8.54 -14.39
N GLU A 170 -16.74 8.18 -15.26
CA GLU A 170 -17.67 9.15 -15.85
C GLU A 170 -18.63 9.61 -14.75
N ALA A 171 -18.16 10.51 -13.88
CA ALA A 171 -19.01 11.13 -12.88
C ALA A 171 -19.94 12.12 -13.60
N ASP A 172 -21.25 11.91 -13.48
CA ASP A 172 -22.22 12.91 -13.94
C ASP A 172 -22.15 14.11 -12.99
N MET A 173 -21.49 15.18 -13.44
CA MET A 173 -21.31 16.42 -12.66
C MET A 173 -22.64 17.06 -12.26
N THR A 174 -23.72 16.81 -13.00
CA THR A 174 -25.06 17.27 -12.61
C THR A 174 -25.61 16.48 -11.42
N ALA A 175 -25.24 15.21 -11.27
CA ALA A 175 -25.57 14.41 -10.11
C ALA A 175 -24.63 14.71 -8.92
N VAL A 176 -23.34 14.94 -9.16
CA VAL A 176 -22.38 15.33 -8.10
C VAL A 176 -22.78 16.67 -7.47
N SER A 177 -23.20 17.65 -8.28
CA SER A 177 -23.72 18.92 -7.78
C SER A 177 -25.03 18.79 -6.98
N GLN A 178 -25.85 17.77 -7.26
CA GLN A 178 -27.00 17.42 -6.40
C GLN A 178 -26.58 16.81 -5.06
N GLY A 179 -25.38 16.24 -4.94
CA GLY A 179 -24.83 15.70 -3.68
C GLY A 179 -24.12 16.73 -2.79
N MET A 180 -24.00 17.99 -3.24
CA MET A 180 -23.37 19.06 -2.48
C MET A 180 -24.27 19.51 -1.31
N ASN A 181 -23.73 19.48 -0.09
CA ASN A 181 -24.41 20.05 1.09
C ASN A 181 -23.94 21.47 1.32
N GLU A 182 -24.84 22.34 1.75
CA GLU A 182 -24.47 23.66 2.26
C GLU A 182 -23.72 23.48 3.59
N ALA A 183 -22.43 23.85 3.65
CA ALA A 183 -21.66 23.82 4.89
C ALA A 183 -21.50 25.24 5.44
N GLU A 184 -21.84 25.43 6.72
CA GLU A 184 -21.47 26.64 7.45
C GLU A 184 -19.94 26.71 7.59
N GLU A 185 -19.34 27.82 7.16
CA GLU A 185 -17.90 28.07 7.30
C GLU A 185 -17.46 27.98 8.77
N SER A 186 -16.71 26.93 9.12
CA SER A 186 -15.90 26.93 10.34
C SER A 186 -14.41 27.10 10.00
N ARG A 187 -13.97 28.36 10.10
CA ARG A 187 -12.57 28.81 10.22
C ARG A 187 -11.57 28.31 9.16
N LYS A 188 -11.55 28.96 7.98
CA LYS A 188 -10.29 29.22 7.27
C LYS A 188 -10.14 30.72 6.99
N LYS A 189 -8.94 31.22 7.27
CA LYS A 189 -8.59 32.64 7.24
C LYS A 189 -8.30 33.03 5.79
N GLY A 190 -9.20 33.80 5.19
CA GLY A 190 -8.88 34.66 4.04
C GLY A 190 -9.48 34.24 2.72
N HIS A 191 -10.77 34.52 2.51
CA HIS A 191 -11.31 35.09 1.28
C HIS A 191 -12.71 35.65 1.59
N ASP A 192 -12.80 36.95 1.89
CA ASP A 192 -14.07 37.67 2.16
C ASP A 192 -14.75 37.99 0.82
N PHE A 193 -15.28 36.96 0.15
CA PHE A 193 -16.21 37.12 -0.97
C PHE A 193 -17.64 36.77 -0.53
N SER A 194 -18.11 37.35 0.56
CA SER A 194 -19.55 37.36 0.87
C SER A 194 -20.24 38.42 0.02
N GLU A 195 -21.22 38.05 -0.80
CA GLU A 195 -22.07 39.03 -1.48
C GLU A 195 -22.96 39.78 -0.48
N VAL A 196 -23.21 41.07 -0.74
CA VAL A 196 -24.08 41.89 0.11
C VAL A 196 -25.51 41.65 -0.32
N VAL A 197 -26.27 40.89 0.48
CA VAL A 197 -27.65 40.51 0.18
C VAL A 197 -28.63 41.63 0.55
N ASP A 198 -28.44 42.25 1.72
CA ASP A 198 -29.32 43.32 2.20
C ASP A 198 -28.59 44.35 3.08
N VAL A 199 -29.26 45.45 3.39
CA VAL A 199 -28.76 46.50 4.28
C VAL A 199 -29.81 46.83 5.34
N ARG A 200 -29.56 46.41 6.58
CA ARG A 200 -30.44 46.61 7.74
C ARG A 200 -29.88 47.62 8.75
N GLU A 201 -30.71 48.02 9.70
CA GLU A 201 -30.27 48.86 10.83
C GLU A 201 -29.34 48.09 11.77
N TYR A 202 -28.35 48.81 12.31
CA TYR A 202 -27.36 48.28 13.25
C TYR A 202 -28.02 47.76 14.52
N GLN A 203 -27.64 46.55 14.93
CA GLN A 203 -28.00 45.98 16.21
C GLN A 203 -26.75 45.75 17.06
N LEU A 204 -26.94 45.77 18.38
CA LEU A 204 -25.88 45.51 19.35
C LEU A 204 -25.26 44.13 19.11
N GLY A 205 -23.98 44.10 18.71
CA GLY A 205 -23.27 42.88 18.35
C GLY A 205 -22.75 42.86 16.90
N ASP A 206 -23.28 43.73 16.04
CA ASP A 206 -22.82 43.85 14.66
C ASP A 206 -21.38 44.41 14.60
N LYS A 207 -20.55 43.82 13.73
CA LYS A 207 -19.16 44.23 13.53
C LYS A 207 -19.11 45.61 12.86
N LEU A 208 -18.40 46.56 13.47
CA LEU A 208 -18.26 47.93 12.96
C LEU A 208 -17.70 48.02 11.54
N GLN A 209 -16.87 47.06 11.13
CA GLN A 209 -16.32 46.98 9.77
C GLN A 209 -17.38 46.77 8.67
N ASN A 210 -18.58 46.30 9.03
CA ASN A 210 -19.67 46.03 8.10
C ASN A 210 -20.61 47.24 7.94
N ILE A 211 -20.32 48.38 8.59
CA ILE A 211 -21.16 49.59 8.50
C ILE A 211 -21.10 50.17 7.08
N HIS A 212 -22.27 50.37 6.48
CA HIS A 212 -22.42 51.06 5.21
C HIS A 212 -22.40 52.58 5.43
N TRP A 213 -21.21 53.16 5.60
CA TRP A 213 -21.03 54.58 5.94
C TRP A 213 -21.81 55.55 5.06
N LYS A 214 -21.84 55.32 3.74
CA LYS A 214 -22.54 56.20 2.78
C LYS A 214 -24.07 56.16 2.93
N LEU A 215 -24.64 55.02 3.35
CA LEU A 215 -26.09 54.88 3.52
C LEU A 215 -26.50 55.38 4.91
N SER A 216 -25.66 55.09 5.91
CA SER A 216 -25.83 55.57 7.27
C SER A 216 -25.83 57.10 7.33
N ALA A 217 -24.91 57.75 6.60
CA ALA A 217 -24.86 59.21 6.48
C ALA A 217 -26.08 59.82 5.77
N LYS A 218 -26.85 59.03 5.00
CA LYS A 218 -28.05 59.51 4.31
C LYS A 218 -29.33 59.33 5.14
N LYS A 219 -29.35 58.34 6.04
CA LYS A 219 -30.52 58.01 6.86
C LYS A 219 -30.41 58.46 8.33
N ASP A 220 -29.29 59.04 8.75
CA ASP A 220 -28.98 59.40 10.14
C ASP A 220 -29.15 58.25 11.15
N VAL A 221 -29.11 57.01 10.67
CA VAL A 221 -29.09 55.77 11.46
C VAL A 221 -27.98 54.86 10.94
N LEU A 222 -27.31 54.13 11.84
CA LEU A 222 -26.26 53.21 11.44
C LEU A 222 -26.86 52.04 10.66
N MET A 223 -26.42 51.87 9.42
CA MET A 223 -26.84 50.79 8.53
C MET A 223 -25.68 49.82 8.37
N VAL A 224 -25.97 48.52 8.49
CA VAL A 224 -24.98 47.43 8.38
C VAL A 224 -25.28 46.63 7.12
N LYS A 225 -24.23 46.34 6.34
CA LYS A 225 -24.30 45.39 5.22
C LYS A 225 -24.52 44.00 5.80
N ASP A 226 -25.71 43.44 5.58
CA ASP A 226 -25.97 42.06 5.89
C ASP A 226 -25.34 41.20 4.81
N ARG A 227 -24.48 40.29 5.24
CA ARG A 227 -23.63 39.47 4.37
C ARG A 227 -24.01 38.03 4.65
N GLU A 228 -24.50 37.36 3.63
CA GLU A 228 -24.67 35.91 3.69
C GLU A 228 -23.26 35.31 3.65
N SER A 229 -22.92 34.46 4.62
CA SER A 229 -21.71 33.65 4.51
C SER A 229 -21.90 32.75 3.30
N MET A 230 -20.99 32.82 2.32
CA MET A 230 -20.96 31.82 1.26
C MET A 230 -20.75 30.47 1.95
N SER A 231 -21.80 29.67 2.02
CA SER A 231 -21.68 28.28 2.45
C SER A 231 -20.71 27.60 1.49
N SER A 232 -19.58 27.10 2.00
CA SER A 232 -18.69 26.27 1.19
C SER A 232 -19.40 24.94 1.00
N SER A 233 -20.01 24.73 -0.16
CA SER A 233 -20.66 23.45 -0.41
C SER A 233 -19.63 22.33 -0.40
N GLN A 234 -19.67 21.45 0.60
CA GLN A 234 -18.69 20.37 0.74
C GLN A 234 -19.36 19.04 0.43
N LEU A 235 -18.77 18.33 -0.53
CA LEU A 235 -19.20 16.98 -0.89
C LEU A 235 -18.80 16.01 0.23
N MET A 236 -19.73 15.18 0.68
CA MET A 236 -19.45 14.11 1.62
C MET A 236 -19.47 12.77 0.90
N ILE A 237 -18.36 12.05 0.96
CA ILE A 237 -18.22 10.74 0.32
C ILE A 237 -17.95 9.70 1.40
N LEU A 238 -18.82 8.70 1.50
CA LEU A 238 -18.60 7.50 2.31
C LEU A 238 -17.97 6.41 1.42
N VAL A 239 -16.87 5.84 1.88
CA VAL A 239 -16.24 4.67 1.26
C VAL A 239 -16.51 3.45 2.13
N GLU A 240 -17.21 2.47 1.54
CA GLU A 240 -17.58 1.24 2.22
C GLU A 240 -16.40 0.24 2.19
N LEU A 241 -15.82 -0.08 3.35
CA LEU A 241 -14.72 -1.05 3.48
C LEU A 241 -15.24 -2.49 3.59
N ALA A 242 -16.24 -2.84 2.79
CA ALA A 242 -16.75 -4.21 2.69
C ALA A 242 -15.93 -5.00 1.66
N ASP A 243 -15.50 -6.21 2.01
CA ASP A 243 -14.82 -7.11 1.07
C ASP A 243 -15.51 -8.47 0.96
N ASP A 244 -15.45 -9.05 -0.24
CA ASP A 244 -15.98 -10.38 -0.55
C ASP A 244 -14.88 -11.32 -1.05
N GLU A 245 -15.23 -12.57 -1.37
CA GLU A 245 -14.27 -13.56 -1.89
C GLU A 245 -13.62 -13.15 -3.23
N THR A 246 -14.17 -12.16 -3.92
CA THR A 246 -13.63 -11.66 -5.19
C THR A 246 -12.78 -10.41 -5.03
N HIS A 247 -12.58 -9.96 -3.79
CA HIS A 247 -11.86 -8.75 -3.42
C HIS A 247 -12.46 -7.46 -4.01
N ILE A 248 -13.79 -7.32 -3.98
CA ILE A 248 -14.50 -6.13 -4.49
C ILE A 248 -14.04 -4.82 -3.86
N LEU A 249 -13.51 -4.85 -2.62
CA LEU A 249 -12.95 -3.68 -1.96
C LEU A 249 -11.83 -3.02 -2.78
N ASN A 250 -11.04 -3.81 -3.51
CA ASN A 250 -10.00 -3.27 -4.39
C ASN A 250 -10.58 -2.35 -5.47
N ASP A 251 -11.70 -2.75 -6.07
CA ASP A 251 -12.37 -1.96 -7.10
C ASP A 251 -13.06 -0.73 -6.48
N VAL A 252 -13.64 -0.86 -5.28
CA VAL A 252 -14.21 0.26 -4.52
C VAL A 252 -13.14 1.32 -4.22
N LEU A 253 -11.97 0.90 -3.73
CA LEU A 253 -10.86 1.80 -3.42
C LEU A 253 -10.27 2.45 -4.67
N LYS A 254 -10.09 1.69 -5.76
CA LYS A 254 -9.66 2.26 -7.06
C LYS A 254 -10.66 3.29 -7.57
N SER A 255 -11.96 2.99 -7.49
CA SER A 255 -13.02 3.89 -7.91
C SER A 255 -13.07 5.17 -7.08
N ALA A 256 -13.03 5.04 -5.74
CA ALA A 256 -13.02 6.18 -4.83
C ALA A 256 -11.79 7.08 -5.05
N TYR A 257 -10.60 6.49 -5.23
CA TYR A 257 -9.38 7.23 -5.53
C TYR A 257 -9.45 7.93 -6.89
N GLY A 258 -9.97 7.26 -7.92
CA GLY A 258 -10.22 7.83 -9.24
C GLY A 258 -11.14 9.05 -9.21
N MET A 259 -12.28 8.92 -8.53
CA MET A 259 -13.23 10.01 -8.32
C MET A 259 -12.57 11.16 -7.56
N ALA A 260 -11.83 10.88 -6.48
CA ALA A 260 -11.10 11.88 -5.71
C ALA A 260 -10.09 12.67 -6.56
N VAL A 261 -9.35 11.99 -7.45
CA VAL A 261 -8.44 12.65 -8.39
C VAL A 261 -9.22 13.58 -9.34
N SER A 262 -10.35 13.13 -9.89
CA SER A 262 -11.20 13.97 -10.75
C SER A 262 -11.75 15.20 -10.02
N LEU A 263 -12.22 15.04 -8.78
CA LEU A 263 -12.75 16.15 -7.97
C LEU A 263 -11.65 17.16 -7.59
N LEU A 264 -10.44 16.68 -7.30
CA LEU A 264 -9.27 17.53 -7.04
C LEU A 264 -8.85 18.31 -8.29
N ASP A 265 -8.91 17.70 -9.47
CA ASP A 265 -8.59 18.37 -10.73
C ASP A 265 -9.63 19.48 -11.05
N GLU A 266 -10.87 19.35 -10.59
CA GLU A 266 -11.92 20.38 -10.64
C GLU A 266 -11.90 21.38 -9.47
N GLN A 267 -10.96 21.25 -8.52
CA GLN A 267 -10.83 22.10 -7.33
C GLN A 267 -12.08 22.09 -6.42
N LEU A 268 -12.83 20.97 -6.40
CA LEU A 268 -13.96 20.79 -5.50
C LEU A 268 -13.48 20.18 -4.18
N PRO A 269 -13.62 20.87 -3.03
CA PRO A 269 -13.28 20.29 -1.74
C PRO A 269 -14.31 19.24 -1.34
N PHE A 270 -13.83 18.11 -0.81
CA PHE A 270 -14.68 17.02 -0.34
C PHE A 270 -14.13 16.42 0.96
N THR A 271 -14.98 15.71 1.70
CA THR A 271 -14.58 14.94 2.87
C THR A 271 -14.90 13.48 2.64
N PHE A 272 -13.89 12.63 2.81
CA PHE A 272 -14.08 11.19 2.90
C PHE A 272 -14.49 10.78 4.31
N TYR A 273 -15.43 9.84 4.37
CA TYR A 273 -15.88 9.14 5.55
C TYR A 273 -15.68 7.65 5.34
N TYR A 274 -15.26 6.94 6.37
CA TYR A 274 -15.33 5.49 6.43
C TYR A 274 -15.47 5.04 7.89
N TRP A 275 -16.02 3.86 8.10
CA TRP A 275 -16.05 3.25 9.42
C TRP A 275 -14.73 2.52 9.68
N SER A 276 -13.99 2.93 10.72
CA SER A 276 -12.79 2.22 11.15
C SER A 276 -13.18 1.10 12.11
N GLY A 277 -12.95 -0.15 11.69
CA GLY A 277 -13.13 -1.30 12.58
C GLY A 277 -12.17 -1.26 13.77
N ALA A 278 -10.97 -0.70 13.58
CA ALA A 278 -9.95 -0.60 14.61
C ALA A 278 -10.28 0.44 15.70
N GLN A 279 -10.82 1.60 15.30
CA GLN A 279 -11.17 2.68 16.22
C GLN A 279 -12.60 2.53 16.78
N GLY A 280 -13.47 1.80 16.08
CA GLY A 280 -14.88 1.69 16.42
C GLY A 280 -15.62 3.02 16.28
N ASP A 281 -15.16 3.88 15.37
CA ASP A 281 -15.75 5.19 15.09
C ASP A 281 -15.58 5.56 13.61
N ILE A 282 -16.31 6.58 13.18
CA ILE A 282 -16.24 7.12 11.82
C ILE A 282 -15.02 8.02 11.72
N VAL A 283 -14.14 7.67 10.78
CA VAL A 283 -12.99 8.51 10.44
C VAL A 283 -13.40 9.44 9.31
N ARG A 284 -13.20 10.74 9.53
CA ARG A 284 -13.42 11.79 8.53
C ARG A 284 -12.11 12.45 8.12
N THR A 285 -11.89 12.60 6.83
CA THR A 285 -10.69 13.26 6.28
C THR A 285 -11.10 14.25 5.20
N SER A 286 -10.86 15.54 5.44
CA SER A 286 -11.03 16.58 4.42
C SER A 286 -9.88 16.49 3.42
N ILE A 287 -10.18 16.49 2.13
CA ILE A 287 -9.21 16.35 1.06
C ILE A 287 -9.18 17.64 0.25
N ASP A 288 -8.08 18.37 0.35
CA ASP A 288 -7.85 19.62 -0.38
C ASP A 288 -6.67 19.49 -1.37
N SER A 289 -5.84 18.44 -1.23
CA SER A 289 -4.64 18.21 -2.03
C SER A 289 -4.40 16.73 -2.34
N ARG A 290 -3.52 16.45 -3.30
CA ARG A 290 -3.10 15.07 -3.62
C ARG A 290 -2.32 14.40 -2.48
N ASP A 291 -1.65 15.17 -1.64
CA ASP A 291 -0.94 14.65 -0.47
C ASP A 291 -1.93 14.18 0.60
N ASP A 292 -3.02 14.92 0.82
CA ASP A 292 -4.10 14.50 1.73
C ASP A 292 -4.77 13.22 1.24
N LEU A 293 -4.96 13.09 -0.09
CA LEU A 293 -5.50 11.88 -0.71
C LEU A 293 -4.58 10.67 -0.51
N ALA A 294 -3.28 10.85 -0.67
CA ALA A 294 -2.30 9.81 -0.40
C ALA A 294 -2.35 9.39 1.08
N GLU A 295 -2.34 10.35 2.01
CA GLU A 295 -2.43 10.05 3.46
C GLU A 295 -3.73 9.33 3.83
N TRP A 296 -4.86 9.71 3.22
CA TRP A 296 -6.14 9.03 3.40
C TRP A 296 -6.07 7.57 2.95
N MET A 297 -5.52 7.31 1.76
CA MET A 297 -5.39 5.96 1.22
C MET A 297 -4.43 5.11 2.05
N GLU A 298 -3.32 5.68 2.51
CA GLU A 298 -2.38 4.98 3.39
C GLU A 298 -3.02 4.55 4.71
N LYS A 299 -3.89 5.36 5.30
CA LYS A 299 -4.63 4.98 6.52
C LYS A 299 -5.51 3.76 6.27
N ILE A 300 -6.18 3.69 5.13
CA ILE A 300 -7.05 2.57 4.75
C ILE A 300 -6.26 1.26 4.60
N PHE A 301 -5.01 1.30 4.16
CA PHE A 301 -4.18 0.10 4.00
C PHE A 301 -3.97 -0.68 5.31
N TYR A 302 -4.14 -0.03 6.47
CA TYR A 302 -4.01 -0.63 7.79
C TYR A 302 -5.36 -0.90 8.48
N GLU A 303 -6.48 -0.70 7.78
CA GLU A 303 -7.81 -1.04 8.27
C GLU A 303 -8.16 -2.49 8.00
N GLN A 304 -9.22 -2.97 8.66
CA GLN A 304 -9.79 -4.29 8.43
C GLN A 304 -11.07 -4.17 7.62
N ALA A 305 -11.13 -4.89 6.51
CA ALA A 305 -12.36 -5.04 5.75
C ALA A 305 -13.41 -5.82 6.57
N TYR A 306 -14.67 -5.45 6.42
CA TYR A 306 -15.79 -6.15 7.03
C TYR A 306 -16.58 -6.96 5.99
N ALA A 307 -17.31 -7.98 6.46
CA ALA A 307 -18.03 -8.90 5.58
C ALA A 307 -19.41 -8.37 5.14
N ASP A 308 -20.04 -7.52 5.95
CA ASP A 308 -21.40 -7.06 5.72
C ASP A 308 -21.41 -5.75 4.90
N PHE A 309 -21.94 -5.81 3.68
CA PHE A 309 -22.13 -4.63 2.84
C PHE A 309 -23.14 -3.65 3.48
N GLY A 310 -22.78 -2.37 3.54
CA GLY A 310 -23.62 -1.30 4.08
C GLY A 310 -23.50 -1.13 5.60
N TYR A 311 -22.61 -1.88 6.24
CA TYR A 311 -22.30 -1.71 7.65
C TYR A 311 -21.76 -0.31 7.95
N GLY A 312 -20.83 0.19 7.12
CA GLY A 312 -20.27 1.53 7.23
C GLY A 312 -21.35 2.61 7.13
N LEU A 313 -22.25 2.48 6.15
CA LEU A 313 -23.41 3.36 6.02
C LEU A 313 -24.31 3.34 7.25
N SER A 314 -24.67 2.15 7.74
CA SER A 314 -25.57 2.01 8.89
C SER A 314 -24.99 2.62 10.17
N MET A 315 -23.67 2.62 10.32
CA MET A 315 -22.99 3.28 11.43
C MET A 315 -22.91 4.79 11.22
N LEU A 316 -22.77 5.22 9.97
CA LEU A 316 -22.78 6.63 9.61
C LEU A 316 -24.14 7.29 9.85
N GLU A 317 -25.23 6.65 9.46
CA GLU A 317 -26.60 7.11 9.70
C GLU A 317 -26.95 7.23 11.20
N LYS A 318 -26.32 6.43 12.07
CA LYS A 318 -26.51 6.54 13.53
C LYS A 318 -25.81 7.75 14.13
N ASN A 319 -24.77 8.25 13.49
CA ASN A 319 -23.86 9.26 14.03
C ASN A 319 -23.98 10.62 13.32
N LEU A 320 -24.66 10.71 12.18
CA LEU A 320 -24.91 11.96 11.45
C LEU A 320 -26.37 12.41 11.52
N ASP A 321 -26.57 13.73 11.49
CA ASP A 321 -27.90 14.35 11.34
C ASP A 321 -28.51 13.98 9.98
N SER A 322 -29.80 13.64 10.00
CA SER A 322 -30.54 13.01 8.89
C SER A 322 -30.78 13.89 7.64
N ASP A 323 -30.24 15.12 7.58
CA ASP A 323 -30.60 16.11 6.55
C ASP A 323 -29.45 16.38 5.55
N ARG A 324 -28.44 15.49 5.51
CA ARG A 324 -27.27 15.67 4.65
C ARG A 324 -27.16 14.58 3.60
N ARG A 325 -26.94 14.99 2.36
CA ARG A 325 -26.71 14.10 1.20
C ARG A 325 -25.30 13.55 1.23
N ILE A 326 -25.16 12.24 1.08
CA ILE A 326 -23.88 11.54 1.11
C ILE A 326 -23.76 10.70 -0.14
N ILE A 327 -22.59 10.76 -0.79
CA ILE A 327 -22.23 9.86 -1.87
C ILE A 327 -21.60 8.62 -1.25
N VAL A 328 -22.21 7.45 -1.44
CA VAL A 328 -21.71 6.18 -0.95
C VAL A 328 -21.07 5.42 -2.10
N VAL A 329 -19.78 5.10 -1.97
CA VAL A 329 -19.04 4.24 -2.91
C VAL A 329 -19.03 2.82 -2.36
N SER A 330 -19.73 1.91 -3.03
CA SER A 330 -19.83 0.52 -2.61
C SER A 330 -19.92 -0.42 -3.82
N GLY A 331 -19.61 -1.69 -3.61
CA GLY A 331 -19.69 -2.74 -4.62
C GLY A 331 -21.14 -3.09 -4.96
N ASP A 332 -21.71 -4.00 -4.17
CA ASP A 332 -23.07 -4.54 -4.39
C ASP A 332 -24.00 -4.18 -3.22
N MET A 333 -24.22 -2.89 -3.02
CA MET A 333 -25.24 -2.43 -2.08
C MET A 333 -26.54 -2.15 -2.84
N ARG A 334 -27.63 -2.84 -2.46
CA ARG A 334 -29.00 -2.41 -2.81
C ARG A 334 -29.38 -1.23 -1.92
N ALA A 335 -28.72 -0.09 -2.15
CA ALA A 335 -29.10 1.16 -1.52
C ALA A 335 -30.27 1.79 -2.29
N ASP A 336 -31.24 2.34 -1.57
CA ASP A 336 -32.45 2.98 -2.11
C ASP A 336 -32.15 4.41 -2.65
N GLY A 337 -31.02 4.56 -3.35
CA GLY A 337 -30.46 5.84 -3.78
C GLY A 337 -30.23 5.93 -5.30
N ASN A 338 -30.12 7.16 -5.82
CA ASN A 338 -29.84 7.39 -7.24
C ASN A 338 -28.38 7.07 -7.55
N VAL A 339 -28.13 6.30 -8.60
CA VAL A 339 -26.77 5.97 -9.07
C VAL A 339 -26.15 7.21 -9.73
N VAL A 340 -24.97 7.62 -9.24
CA VAL A 340 -24.21 8.79 -9.72
C VAL A 340 -23.13 8.39 -10.71
N PHE A 341 -22.45 7.28 -10.44
CA PHE A 341 -21.40 6.75 -11.30
C PHE A 341 -21.30 5.24 -11.13
N THR A 342 -20.71 4.60 -12.14
CA THR A 342 -20.40 3.17 -12.14
C THR A 342 -18.94 2.98 -12.49
N TYR A 343 -18.24 2.12 -11.76
CA TYR A 343 -16.89 1.70 -12.09
C TYR A 343 -16.88 0.22 -12.46
N GLY A 344 -16.61 -0.05 -13.74
CA GLY A 344 -16.83 -1.37 -14.34
C GLY A 344 -18.28 -1.84 -14.16
N ASP A 345 -18.47 -3.14 -14.07
CA ASP A 345 -19.80 -3.76 -13.85
C ASP A 345 -20.12 -3.99 -12.35
N ARG A 346 -19.16 -3.69 -11.45
CA ARG A 346 -19.16 -4.21 -10.07
C ARG A 346 -19.29 -3.14 -8.98
N VAL A 347 -18.93 -1.89 -9.25
CA VAL A 347 -18.92 -0.81 -8.24
C VAL A 347 -19.85 0.30 -8.68
N LYS A 348 -20.65 0.82 -7.74
CA LYS A 348 -21.60 1.91 -7.98
C LYS A 348 -21.49 2.97 -6.88
N GLY A 349 -21.56 4.22 -7.28
CA GLY A 349 -21.74 5.37 -6.39
C GLY A 349 -23.21 5.71 -6.27
N TYR A 350 -23.74 5.81 -5.05
CA TYR A 350 -25.14 6.18 -4.78
C TYR A 350 -25.20 7.52 -4.04
N ILE A 351 -26.14 8.40 -4.38
CA ILE A 351 -26.54 9.50 -3.48
C ILE A 351 -27.66 9.00 -2.58
N ILE A 352 -27.43 9.13 -1.27
CA ILE A 352 -28.40 8.91 -0.21
C ILE A 352 -28.62 10.24 0.50
N GLY A 353 -29.87 10.61 0.77
CA GLY A 353 -30.22 11.88 1.40
C GLY A 353 -31.58 11.86 2.06
#